data_AF-A0A843LGC2-F1
#
_entry.id   AF-A0A843LGC2-F1
#
_cell.length_a   1.000
_cell.length_b   1.000
_cell.length_c   1.000
_cell.angle_alpha   90.00
_cell.angle_beta   90.00
_cell.angle_gamma   90.00
#
_symmetry.space_group_name_H-M   'P 1'
#
loop_
_entity.id
_entity.type
_entity.pdbx_description
1 polymer ?
#
loop_
_entity_poly.entity_id
_entity_poly.type
_entity_poly.pdbx_seq_one_letter_code
_entity_poly.pdbx_strand_id
1 'polypeptide(L)'
;TSLSPFVAECLRIVRGSGLRHQLTPMGTVLEGDGERVMATIMLCHSRMLQMGDRVFTNIKIDDRRDRPADMEGKVRSVQERLAKG
;
A
#
# COMPACT_ATOMS: atom_id res chain seq x y z
N THR A 1 -1.60 -23.97 -1.30
CA THR A 1 -0.49 -23.26 -0.61
C THR A 1 -0.98 -21.92 -0.14
N SER A 2 -0.79 -21.58 1.15
CA SER A 2 -1.19 -20.25 1.66
C SER A 2 -0.21 -19.17 1.22
N LEU A 3 -0.72 -18.01 0.80
CA LEU A 3 0.09 -16.83 0.48
C LEU A 3 0.44 -15.99 1.72
N SER A 4 -0.12 -16.31 2.89
CA SER A 4 0.09 -15.53 4.10
C SER A 4 1.55 -15.32 4.51
N PRO A 5 2.50 -16.27 4.32
CA PRO A 5 3.91 -16.04 4.66
C PRO A 5 4.57 -14.97 3.77
N PHE A 6 4.22 -14.95 2.47
CA PHE A 6 4.71 -13.95 1.51
C PHE A 6 4.20 -12.56 1.85
N VAL A 7 2.91 -12.45 2.17
CA VAL A 7 2.28 -11.19 2.58
C VAL A 7 2.91 -10.66 3.87
N ALA A 8 3.18 -11.53 4.84
CA ALA A 8 3.81 -11.14 6.09
C ALA A 8 5.22 -10.56 5.87
N GLU A 9 5.99 -11.11 4.93
CA GLU A 9 7.33 -10.63 4.61
C GLU A 9 7.30 -9.25 3.92
N CYS A 10 6.41 -9.05 2.94
CA CYS A 10 6.18 -7.72 2.36
C CYS A 10 5.77 -6.70 3.43
N LEU A 11 4.91 -7.10 4.38
CA LEU A 11 4.46 -6.21 5.44
C LEU A 11 5.59 -5.84 6.41
N ARG A 12 6.59 -6.71 6.63
CA ARG A 12 7.80 -6.35 7.42
C ARG A 12 8.59 -5.25 6.73
N ILE A 13 8.80 -5.36 5.42
CA ILE A 13 9.48 -4.32 4.62
C ILE A 13 8.72 -2.99 4.71
N VAL A 14 7.41 -3.03 4.49
CA VAL A 14 6.54 -1.85 4.59
C VAL A 14 6.63 -1.21 5.97
N ARG A 15 6.54 -1.99 7.06
CA ARG A 15 6.69 -1.46 8.42
C ARG A 15 8.06 -0.84 8.66
N GLY A 16 9.14 -1.46 8.15
CA GLY A 16 10.50 -0.96 8.26
C GLY A 16 10.75 0.35 7.51
N SER A 17 9.94 0.67 6.48
CA SER A 17 10.07 1.92 5.71
C SER A 17 9.68 3.19 6.49
N GLY A 18 8.91 3.03 7.58
CA GLY A 18 8.32 4.13 8.34
C GLY A 18 7.22 4.91 7.61
N LEU A 19 6.78 4.46 6.43
CA LEU A 19 5.66 5.08 5.71
C LEU A 19 4.32 4.79 6.42
N ARG A 20 3.38 5.73 6.31
CA ARG A 20 1.99 5.47 6.69
C ARG A 20 1.46 4.36 5.80
N HIS A 21 0.86 3.35 6.42
CA HIS A 21 0.36 2.20 5.70
C HIS A 21 -0.88 1.62 6.36
N GLN A 22 -1.70 0.96 5.55
CA GLN A 22 -2.87 0.22 6.00
C GLN A 22 -2.95 -1.12 5.27
N LEU A 23 -2.89 -2.22 6.02
CA LEU A 23 -3.19 -3.54 5.47
C LEU A 23 -4.70 -3.70 5.31
N THR A 24 -5.12 -4.19 4.15
CA THR A 24 -6.52 -4.52 3.83
C THR A 24 -6.58 -5.96 3.32
N PRO A 25 -7.78 -6.56 3.18
CA PRO A 25 -7.91 -7.91 2.62
C PRO A 25 -7.40 -8.04 1.18
N MET A 26 -7.35 -6.94 0.41
CA MET A 26 -7.03 -6.93 -1.02
C MET A 26 -5.69 -6.26 -1.36
N GLY A 27 -4.91 -5.87 -0.34
CA GLY A 27 -3.61 -5.23 -0.54
C GLY A 27 -3.20 -4.32 0.60
N THR A 28 -2.10 -3.61 0.42
CA THR A 28 -1.56 -2.65 1.38
C THR A 28 -1.57 -1.26 0.76
N VAL A 29 -2.25 -0.33 1.43
CA VAL A 29 -2.21 1.09 1.05
C VAL A 29 -0.94 1.69 1.66
N LEU A 30 -0.20 2.46 0.87
CA LEU A 30 0.98 3.23 1.29
C LEU A 30 0.74 4.71 1.03
N GLU A 31 1.19 5.57 1.93
CA GLU A 31 1.11 7.02 1.80
C GLU A 31 2.41 7.67 2.27
N GLY A 32 2.87 8.65 1.49
CA GLY A 32 4.06 9.43 1.77
C GLY A 32 4.69 9.94 0.48
N ASP A 33 5.96 10.28 0.57
CA ASP A 33 6.77 10.70 -0.58
C ASP A 33 6.81 9.62 -1.68
N GLY A 34 6.64 10.04 -2.93
CA GLY A 34 6.50 9.14 -4.08
C GLY A 34 7.73 8.28 -4.33
N GLU A 35 8.93 8.84 -4.18
CA GLU A 35 10.17 8.10 -4.38
C GLU A 35 10.34 7.04 -3.28
N ARG A 36 10.08 7.39 -2.02
CA ARG A 36 10.10 6.44 -0.90
C ARG A 36 9.06 5.34 -1.04
N VAL A 37 7.86 5.67 -1.49
CA VAL A 37 6.79 4.69 -1.75
C VAL A 37 7.22 3.71 -2.83
N MET A 38 7.68 4.21 -3.98
CA MET A 38 8.11 3.36 -5.09
C MET A 38 9.33 2.49 -4.72
N ALA A 39 10.30 3.03 -4.00
CA ALA A 39 11.44 2.26 -3.49
C ALA A 39 11.00 1.11 -2.56
N THR A 40 10.04 1.38 -1.68
CA THR A 40 9.47 0.35 -0.77
C THR A 40 8.74 -0.75 -1.56
N ILE A 41 7.96 -0.38 -2.58
CA ILE A 41 7.26 -1.36 -3.44
C ILE A 41 8.26 -2.23 -4.21
N MET A 42 9.31 -1.64 -4.77
CA MET A 42 10.35 -2.36 -5.50
C MET A 42 11.14 -3.31 -4.59
N LEU A 43 11.38 -2.92 -3.34
CA LEU A 43 12.00 -3.80 -2.35
C LEU A 43 11.11 -5.01 -2.04
N CYS A 44 9.80 -4.81 -1.87
CA CYS A 44 8.84 -5.91 -1.73
C CYS A 44 8.84 -6.84 -2.94
N HIS A 45 8.77 -6.29 -4.17
CA HIS A 45 8.78 -7.09 -5.39
C HIS A 45 10.06 -7.94 -5.51
N SER A 46 11.21 -7.32 -5.26
CA SER A 46 12.52 -7.99 -5.29
C SER A 46 12.61 -9.09 -4.24
N ARG A 47 12.10 -8.86 -3.03
CA ARG A 47 12.05 -9.88 -1.98
C ARG A 47 11.18 -11.06 -2.38
N MET A 48 10.03 -10.82 -3.01
CA MET A 48 9.15 -11.88 -3.47
C MET A 48 9.78 -12.71 -4.59
N LEU A 49 10.54 -12.09 -5.50
CA LEU A 49 11.28 -12.81 -6.56
C LEU A 49 12.37 -13.72 -5.99
N GLN A 50 12.96 -13.38 -4.84
CA GLN A 50 13.90 -14.28 -4.15
C GLN A 50 13.20 -15.48 -3.50
N MET A 51 11.88 -15.40 -3.28
CA MET A 51 11.10 -16.43 -2.60
C MET A 51 10.27 -17.29 -3.57
N GLY A 52 10.26 -16.98 -4.88
CA GLY A 52 9.54 -17.74 -5.88
C GLY A 52 9.88 -17.35 -7.31
N ASP A 53 9.53 -18.23 -8.25
CA ASP A 53 10.02 -18.13 -9.64
C ASP A 53 9.40 -16.99 -10.45
N ARG A 54 8.25 -16.45 -10.02
CA ARG A 54 7.55 -15.37 -10.70
C ARG A 54 6.71 -14.55 -9.73
N VAL A 55 6.77 -13.24 -9.88
CA VAL A 55 5.97 -12.29 -9.09
C VAL A 55 5.19 -11.37 -10.03
N PHE A 56 3.92 -11.18 -9.72
CA PHE A 56 3.08 -10.16 -10.34
C PHE A 56 2.72 -9.12 -9.27
N THR A 57 2.97 -7.84 -9.56
CA THR A 57 2.67 -6.72 -8.66
C THR A 57 1.70 -5.77 -9.34
N ASN A 58 0.57 -5.50 -8.69
CA ASN A 58 -0.43 -4.53 -9.15
C ASN A 58 -0.35 -3.30 -8.25
N ILE A 59 -0.19 -2.12 -8.85
CA ILE A 59 -0.04 -0.85 -8.16
C ILE A 59 -1.09 0.12 -8.70
N LYS A 60 -1.81 0.78 -7.80
CA LYS A 60 -2.67 1.93 -8.12
C LYS A 60 -2.10 3.15 -7.41
N ILE A 61 -1.80 4.20 -8.18
CA ILE A 61 -1.20 5.43 -7.68
C ILE A 61 -2.23 6.55 -7.81
N ASP A 62 -2.45 7.26 -6.72
CA ASP A 62 -3.28 8.47 -6.67
C ASP A 62 -2.38 9.61 -6.18
N ASP A 63 -1.77 10.31 -7.14
CA ASP A 63 -0.92 11.49 -6.91
C ASP A 63 -1.72 12.74 -7.30
N ARG A 64 -2.01 13.58 -6.32
CA ARG A 64 -2.75 14.82 -6.47
C ARG A 64 -1.94 15.99 -5.93
N ARG A 65 -1.85 17.04 -6.73
CA ARG A 65 -1.08 18.27 -6.41
C ARG A 65 -1.98 19.46 -6.09
N ASP A 66 -3.28 19.34 -6.35
CA ASP A 66 -4.25 20.41 -6.21
C ASP A 66 -4.70 20.62 -4.75
N ARG A 67 -4.62 19.57 -3.92
CA ARG A 67 -4.87 19.65 -2.48
C ARG A 67 -4.19 18.52 -1.72
N PRO A 68 -3.83 18.73 -0.44
CA PRO A 68 -3.45 17.63 0.44
C PRO A 68 -4.58 16.61 0.52
N ALA A 69 -4.25 15.34 0.38
CA ALA A 69 -5.19 14.25 0.56
C ALA A 69 -4.49 13.12 1.33
N ASP A 70 -5.14 12.65 2.39
CA ASP A 70 -4.75 11.44 3.10
C ASP A 70 -5.80 10.33 2.90
N MET A 71 -5.37 9.09 3.12
CA MET A 71 -6.21 7.90 2.96
C MET A 71 -7.44 7.95 3.88
N GLU A 72 -7.30 8.47 5.11
CA GLU A 72 -8.38 8.61 6.08
C GLU A 72 -9.43 9.64 5.64
N GLY A 73 -9.00 10.77 5.08
CA GLY A 73 -9.87 11.81 4.56
C GLY A 73 -10.72 11.32 3.40
N LYS A 74 -10.18 10.44 2.54
CA LYS A 74 -10.97 9.81 1.48
C LYS A 74 -12.09 8.92 2.03
N VAL A 75 -11.78 8.11 3.05
CA VAL A 75 -12.79 7.25 3.71
C VAL A 75 -13.85 8.11 4.40
N ARG A 76 -13.42 9.11 5.19
CA ARG A 76 -14.31 10.04 5.89
C ARG A 76 -15.24 10.78 4.93
N SER A 77 -14.74 11.25 3.79
CA SER A 77 -15.54 11.98 2.80
C SER A 77 -16.66 11.13 2.19
N VAL A 78 -16.48 9.81 2.10
CA VAL A 78 -17.55 8.89 1.68
C VAL A 78 -18.55 8.69 2.82
N GLN A 79 -18.07 8.44 4.05
CA GLN A 79 -18.93 8.25 5.23
C GLN A 79 -19.83 9.47 5.50
N GLU A 80 -19.28 10.67 5.40
CA GLU A 80 -20.05 11.92 5.55
C GLU A 80 -21.15 12.08 4.50
N ARG A 81 -20.94 11.59 3.26
CA ARG A 81 -21.97 11.61 2.22
C ARG A 81 -23.05 10.56 2.47
N LEU A 82 -22.67 9.39 2.98
CA LEU A 82 -23.63 8.34 3.36
C LEU A 82 -24.51 8.76 4.53
N ALA A 83 -23.97 9.47 5.52
CA ALA A 83 -24.72 9.93 6.69
C ALA A 83 -25.71 11.09 6.39
N LYS A 84 -25.63 11.69 5.20
CA LYS A 84 -26.52 12.79 4.76
C LYS A 84 -27.68 12.30 3.87
N GLY A 85 -27.79 11.00 3.63
CA GLY A 85 -28.95 10.35 3.00
C GLY A 85 -29.82 9.67 4.03
#